data_AF-A0A938R537-F1
#
_entry.id   AF-A0A938R537-F1
#
_cell.length_a   1.000
_cell.length_b   1.000
_cell.length_c   1.000
_cell.angle_alpha   90.00
_cell.angle_beta   90.00
_cell.angle_gamma   90.00
#
_symmetry.space_group_name_H-M   'P 1'
#
loop_
_entity.id
_entity.type
_entity.pdbx_description
1 polymer ?
#
loop_
_entity_poly.entity_id
_entity_poly.type
_entity_poly.pdbx_seq_one_letter_code
_entity_poly.pdbx_strand_id
1 'polypeptide(L)' 'KGITIKSNRFGVEPELTAKVAKAGWRVYEVPISYHGRDYAHGKKITWRDGIAAIYHIIRFRFRD' A
#
# COMPACT_ATOMS: atom_id res chain seq x y z
N LYS A 1 -5.51 12.94 -17.55
CA LYS A 1 -6.12 11.63 -17.20
C LYS A 1 -6.04 11.47 -15.69
N GLY A 2 -7.17 11.40 -15.00
CA GLY A 2 -7.22 11.25 -13.53
C GLY A 2 -7.24 9.79 -13.10
N ILE A 3 -6.74 9.50 -11.90
CA ILE A 3 -6.82 8.17 -11.26
C ILE A 3 -8.11 8.14 -10.44
N THR A 4 -9.13 7.42 -10.90
CA THR A 4 -10.36 7.20 -10.12
C THR A 4 -10.12 6.08 -9.13
N ILE A 5 -10.00 6.39 -7.84
CA ILE A 5 -9.83 5.39 -6.78
C ILE A 5 -11.21 4.86 -6.36
N LYS A 6 -11.37 3.52 -6.30
CA LYS A 6 -12.65 2.87 -5.91
C LYS A 6 -12.54 2.06 -4.61
N SER A 7 -11.34 1.69 -4.18
CA SER A 7 -11.13 0.93 -2.95
C SER A 7 -11.31 1.79 -1.70
N ASN A 8 -11.85 1.20 -0.63
CA ASN A 8 -11.92 1.80 0.71
C ASN A 8 -10.90 1.13 1.63
N ARG A 9 -10.26 1.90 2.52
CA ARG A 9 -9.31 1.42 3.56
C ARG A 9 -7.98 0.89 2.97
N PHE A 10 -7.48 -0.25 3.43
CA PHE A 10 -6.18 -0.84 3.03
C PHE A 10 -6.09 -1.28 1.56
N GLY A 11 -7.21 -1.29 0.83
CA GLY A 11 -7.20 -1.58 -0.61
C GLY A 11 -6.73 -0.41 -1.47
N VAL A 12 -6.64 0.80 -0.91
CA VAL A 12 -6.25 2.02 -1.67
C VAL A 12 -4.78 1.99 -2.07
N GLU A 13 -3.88 1.61 -1.17
CA GLU A 13 -2.43 1.53 -1.42
C GLU A 13 -2.08 0.57 -2.57
N PRO A 14 -2.58 -0.68 -2.60
CA PRO A 14 -2.30 -1.58 -3.71
C PRO A 14 -2.97 -1.13 -5.01
N GLU A 15 -4.19 -0.56 -4.96
CA GLU A 15 -4.88 -0.04 -6.15
C GLU A 15 -4.13 1.16 -6.76
N LEU A 16 -3.64 2.07 -5.93
CA LEU A 16 -2.87 3.24 -6.37
C LEU A 16 -1.54 2.79 -6.98
N THR A 17 -0.84 1.86 -6.33
CA THR A 17 0.45 1.32 -6.79
C THR A 17 0.30 0.65 -8.17
N ALA A 18 -0.74 -0.18 -8.35
CA ALA A 18 -1.01 -0.84 -9.62
C ALA A 18 -1.34 0.16 -10.74
N LYS A 19 -2.19 1.16 -10.47
CA LYS A 19 -2.56 2.20 -11.45
C LYS A 19 -1.40 3.09 -11.83
N VAL A 20 -0.56 3.48 -10.88
CA VAL A 20 0.66 4.28 -11.12
C VAL A 20 1.65 3.49 -11.98
N ALA A 21 1.86 2.20 -11.68
CA ALA A 21 2.71 1.32 -12.47
C ALA A 21 2.19 1.15 -13.92
N LYS A 22 0.89 0.90 -14.08
CA LYS A 22 0.24 0.71 -15.40
C LYS A 22 0.19 2.00 -16.23
N ALA A 23 0.06 3.16 -15.58
CA ALA A 23 0.04 4.45 -16.25
C ALA A 23 1.44 4.97 -16.63
N GLY A 24 2.52 4.31 -16.19
CA GLY A 24 3.90 4.66 -16.53
C GLY A 24 4.35 6.00 -15.94
N TRP A 25 3.79 6.41 -14.80
CA TRP A 25 4.15 7.68 -14.17
C TRP A 25 5.52 7.60 -13.51
N ARG A 26 6.28 8.70 -13.55
CA ARG A 26 7.56 8.80 -12.84
C ARG A 26 7.30 8.97 -11.34
N VAL A 27 7.76 8.01 -10.55
CA VAL A 27 7.72 8.08 -9.09
C VAL A 27 8.97 8.82 -8.61
N TYR A 28 8.79 9.89 -7.85
CA TYR A 28 9.89 10.62 -7.21
C TYR A 28 9.79 10.38 -5.71
N GLU A 29 10.89 9.94 -5.09
CA GLU A 29 10.97 9.81 -3.64
C GLU A 29 11.24 11.18 -3.03
N VAL A 30 10.35 11.61 -2.13
CA VAL A 30 10.53 12.81 -1.32
C VAL A 30 11.00 12.36 0.06
N PRO A 31 12.12 12.88 0.57
CA PRO A 31 12.60 12.51 1.90
C PRO A 31 11.59 12.96 2.94
N ILE A 32 11.16 12.02 3.79
CA ILE A 32 10.29 12.29 4.93
C ILE A 32 11.08 12.08 6.22
N SER A 33 11.06 13.06 7.12
CA SER A 33 11.54 12.90 8.48
C SER A 33 10.44 12.25 9.31
N TYR A 34 10.53 10.94 9.50
CA TYR A 34 9.60 10.17 10.32
C TYR A 34 10.22 9.83 11.67
N HIS A 35 9.58 10.24 12.76
CA HIS A 35 9.92 9.76 14.09
C HIS A 35 9.32 8.36 14.29
N GLY A 36 10.17 7.34 14.16
CA GLY A 36 9.80 5.95 14.40
C GLY A 36 9.28 5.75 15.82
N ARG A 37 8.04 5.25 15.95
CA ARG A 37 7.51 4.80 17.25
C ARG A 37 8.32 3.60 17.74
N ASP A 38 8.70 3.63 19.01
CA ASP A 38 9.48 2.57 19.65
C ASP A 38 8.73 1.22 19.63
N TYR A 39 9.47 0.13 19.35
CA TYR A 39 8.92 -1.22 19.24
C TYR A 39 8.31 -1.72 20.56
N ALA A 40 8.71 -1.16 21.70
CA ALA A 40 8.28 -1.56 23.04
C ALA A 40 6.79 -1.26 23.33
N HIS A 41 6.15 -0.38 22.55
CA HIS A 41 4.74 -0.01 22.78
C HIS A 41 3.71 -1.03 22.26
N GLY A 42 4.13 -2.20 21.78
CA GLY A 42 3.22 -3.19 21.22
C GLY A 42 2.57 -2.67 19.93
N LYS A 43 3.20 -2.93 18.79
CA LYS A 43 2.57 -2.58 17.50
C LYS A 43 1.25 -3.35 17.39
N LYS A 44 0.13 -2.66 17.16
CA LYS A 44 -1.19 -3.25 16.92
C LYS A 44 -1.28 -4.12 15.63
N ILE A 45 -0.15 -4.40 14.98
CA ILE A 45 -0.03 -5.25 13.81
C ILE A 45 0.17 -6.68 14.30
N THR A 46 -0.78 -7.56 13.96
CA THR A 46 -0.67 -8.99 14.23
C THR A 46 -0.13 -9.70 12.99
N TRP A 47 0.50 -10.87 13.12
CA TRP A 47 0.92 -11.70 11.98
C TRP A 47 -0.22 -11.99 10.99
N ARG A 48 -1.47 -11.97 11.46
CA ARG A 48 -2.69 -12.06 10.66
C ARG A 48 -2.85 -10.89 9.67
N ASP A 49 -2.48 -9.68 10.06
CA ASP A 49 -2.44 -8.51 9.17
C ASP A 49 -1.37 -8.70 8.08
N GLY A 50 -0.26 -9.36 8.40
CA GLY A 50 0.78 -9.73 7.43
C GLY A 50 0.27 -10.68 6.33
N ILE A 51 -0.51 -11.69 6.70
CA ILE A 51 -1.12 -12.62 5.73
C ILE A 51 -2.17 -11.90 4.88
N ALA A 52 -2.99 -11.04 5.48
CA ALA A 52 -3.97 -10.23 4.75
C ALA A 52 -3.28 -9.29 3.74
N ALA A 53 -2.16 -8.67 4.12
CA ALA A 53 -1.37 -7.84 3.22
C ALA A 53 -0.83 -8.63 2.02
N ILE A 54 -0.27 -9.83 2.25
CA ILE A 54 0.21 -10.71 1.17
C ILE A 54 -0.94 -11.11 0.24
N TYR A 55 -2.10 -11.46 0.78
CA TYR A 55 -3.29 -11.79 -0.01
C TYR A 55 -3.71 -10.62 -0.91
N HIS A 56 -3.73 -9.39 -0.38
CA HIS A 56 -4.06 -8.21 -1.18
C HIS A 56 -3.03 -7.95 -2.28
N ILE A 57 -1.73 -8.05 -1.99
CA ILE A 57 -0.66 -7.88 -2.99
C ILE A 57 -0.85 -8.88 -4.14
N ILE A 58 -1.03 -10.16 -3.83
CA ILE A 58 -1.22 -11.20 -4.85
C ILE A 58 -2.52 -10.96 -5.64
N ARG A 59 -3.62 -10.63 -4.96
CA ARG A 59 -4.91 -10.42 -5.61
C ARG A 59 -4.89 -9.24 -6.57
N PHE A 60 -4.27 -8.11 -6.20
CA PHE A 60 -4.16 -6.95 -7.08
C PHE A 60 -3.13 -7.16 -8.20
N ARG A 61 -2.08 -7.97 -7.97
CA ARG A 61 -1.10 -8.36 -9.00
C ARG A 61 -1.69 -9.21 -10.12
N PHE A 62 -2.67 -10.07 -9.81
CA PHE A 62 -3.27 -10.98 -10.80
C PHE A 62 -4.63 -10.52 -11.35
N ARG A 63 -5.27 -9.53 -10.72
CA ARG A 63 -6.63 -9.09 -11.10
C ARG A 63 -6.66 -7.76 -11.87
N ASP A 64 -5.51 -7.14 -12.15
CA ASP A 64 -5.40 -5.91 -12.97
C ASP A 64 -4.45 -6.07 -14.16
#